data_AF-A0A4Z1H2F3-F1
#
_entry.id   AF-A0A4Z1H2F3-F1
#
_cell.length_a   1.000
_cell.length_b   1.000
_cell.length_c   1.000
_cell.angle_alpha   90.00
_cell.angle_beta   90.00
_cell.angle_gamma   90.00
#
_symmetry.space_group_name_H-M   'P 1'
#
loop_
_entity.id
_entity.type
_entity.pdbx_description
1 polymer ?
#
loop_
_entity_poly.entity_id
_entity_poly.type
_entity_poly.pdbx_seq_one_letter_code
_entity_poly.pdbx_strand_id
1 'polypeptide(L)'
;MIYFTSFWIIFGLISSCLGQAYWYETISHQGIAPYNPQGTAYQVFRNVKDFGATGTYFLQNLVFNLNKASGSGGYLNDLIFNGGQYGMSVGSQQFTSRILTFNNCGNAIYQLWDWGWTYMGLSINNCGVGLEMSDGGSTTQQVGSVTVIDSTFSNTPIGILSARSSTSLPLTGGSPAIENVVFTNVPTAVQGANGVSLAGSTGSITVAAWVQGNTYSPTGPTSTQGATSAFPRPASLLSGTKYYTRSKPQYNTLAATQFASVRIAGAKGDGVTDDSAAIQAIITSATAAGKVVYFDSGIYKVTTTISIPAGARIVGETYPVIMGSGSFFTNMAAPQPVIRIGSTSGETGIVEWSDMIVSTQGATAGATLIQWNLASQSTTPSGIWDVHTRIGGFDGSNLQVDQCPTTGTQPNTNCIAAFMSMQITSIASGLYMENVWLWTADHDIDAVIDTQISIYSGRGLSVESTTGNFWLIGTAVEHHALYQYQFANTQNVFMGYIQTETS
;
A
#
# COMPACT_ATOMS: atom_id res chain seq x y z
N MET A 1 58.13 -6.17 56.31
CA MET A 1 56.94 -5.48 56.85
C MET A 1 55.84 -5.66 55.80
N ILE A 2 54.89 -6.50 56.17
CA ILE A 2 53.60 -6.92 55.57
C ILE A 2 53.18 -6.25 54.24
N TYR A 3 52.99 -7.10 53.22
CA TYR A 3 52.22 -6.84 52.01
C TYR A 3 50.73 -6.69 52.35
N PHE A 4 50.10 -5.59 51.96
CA PHE A 4 48.64 -5.48 51.86
C PHE A 4 48.26 -5.37 50.38
N THR A 5 47.70 -6.44 49.85
CA THR A 5 47.00 -6.47 48.57
C THR A 5 45.60 -5.87 48.76
N SER A 6 45.38 -4.66 48.24
CA SER A 6 44.05 -4.04 48.21
C SER A 6 43.26 -4.58 47.01
N PHE A 7 42.26 -5.42 47.30
CA PHE A 7 41.19 -5.78 46.37
C PHE A 7 40.33 -4.54 46.10
N TRP A 8 40.32 -4.05 44.87
CA TRP A 8 39.30 -3.13 44.37
C TRP A 8 38.22 -3.93 43.65
N ILE A 9 37.05 -4.04 44.26
CA ILE A 9 35.84 -4.56 43.61
C ILE A 9 35.34 -3.47 42.67
N ILE A 10 35.52 -3.68 41.36
CA ILE A 10 34.88 -2.87 40.32
C ILE A 10 33.41 -3.30 40.28
N PHE A 11 32.52 -2.47 40.83
CA PHE A 11 31.10 -2.53 40.48
C PHE A 11 30.97 -2.06 39.03
N GLY A 12 30.96 -3.02 38.09
CA GLY A 12 30.49 -2.77 36.74
C GLY A 12 29.02 -2.43 36.81
N LEU A 13 28.69 -1.15 36.64
CA LEU A 13 27.34 -0.74 36.22
C LEU A 13 27.11 -1.35 34.84
N ILE A 14 26.55 -2.55 34.80
CA ILE A 14 25.84 -3.04 33.63
C ILE A 14 24.61 -2.15 33.52
N SER A 15 24.76 -1.02 32.82
CA SER A 15 23.62 -0.32 32.25
C SER A 15 23.04 -1.27 31.22
N SER A 16 22.13 -2.15 31.66
CA SER A 16 21.19 -2.78 30.74
C SER A 16 20.52 -1.63 30.02
N CYS A 17 20.84 -1.47 28.73
CA CYS A 17 20.01 -0.70 27.84
C CYS A 17 18.66 -1.41 27.82
N LEU A 18 17.78 -1.07 28.77
CA LEU A 18 16.37 -1.35 28.67
C LEU A 18 15.94 -0.52 27.46
N GLY A 19 15.97 -1.15 26.28
CA GLY A 19 15.44 -0.54 25.08
C GLY A 19 14.06 -0.02 25.41
N GLN A 20 13.83 1.27 25.17
CA GLN A 20 12.53 1.89 25.39
C GLN A 20 11.48 1.01 24.68
N ALA A 21 10.45 0.59 25.42
CA ALA A 21 9.37 -0.19 24.84
C ALA A 21 8.77 0.57 23.66
N TYR A 22 8.41 -0.16 22.60
CA TYR A 22 7.79 0.43 21.42
C TYR A 22 6.53 1.21 21.83
N TRP A 23 6.35 2.43 21.33
CA TRP A 23 5.28 3.32 21.80
C TRP A 23 3.89 2.67 21.73
N TYR A 24 3.64 1.86 20.70
CA TYR A 24 2.37 1.17 20.51
C TYR A 24 2.11 0.11 21.58
N GLU A 25 3.14 -0.41 22.26
CA GLU A 25 2.95 -1.33 23.39
C GLU A 25 2.54 -0.58 24.68
N THR A 26 2.76 0.73 24.74
CA THR A 26 2.67 1.52 25.99
C THR A 26 1.66 2.65 25.94
N ILE A 27 1.17 3.01 24.75
CA ILE A 27 0.10 3.98 24.59
C ILE A 27 -1.20 3.41 25.18
N SER A 28 -2.04 4.28 25.73
CA SER A 28 -3.36 3.86 26.20
C SER A 28 -4.23 3.49 24.99
N HIS A 29 -4.62 2.22 24.89
CA HIS A 29 -5.56 1.76 23.87
C HIS A 29 -6.99 2.03 24.33
N GLN A 30 -7.65 3.01 23.71
CA GLN A 30 -9.01 3.45 24.08
C GLN A 30 -10.02 3.20 22.95
N GLY A 31 -9.62 2.47 21.91
CA GLY A 31 -10.43 2.16 20.75
C GLY A 31 -11.70 1.36 21.07
N ILE A 32 -12.72 1.57 20.26
CA ILE A 32 -13.97 0.80 20.29
C ILE A 32 -14.28 0.24 18.90
N ALA A 33 -15.17 -0.75 18.85
CA ALA A 33 -15.79 -1.27 17.64
C ALA A 33 -17.31 -1.00 17.71
N PRO A 34 -17.80 0.16 17.22
CA PRO A 34 -19.12 0.69 17.58
C PRO A 34 -20.31 -0.18 17.15
N TYR A 35 -20.16 -0.95 16.08
CA TYR A 35 -21.21 -1.86 15.58
C TYR A 35 -20.95 -3.33 15.90
N ASN A 36 -19.92 -3.64 16.70
CA ASN A 36 -19.69 -5.01 17.14
C ASN A 36 -20.80 -5.46 18.11
N PRO A 37 -21.39 -6.67 17.96
CA PRO A 37 -22.43 -7.16 18.85
C PRO A 37 -22.02 -7.27 20.33
N GLN A 38 -20.72 -7.40 20.62
CA GLN A 38 -20.17 -7.41 21.99
C GLN A 38 -20.00 -5.99 22.57
N GLY A 39 -20.22 -4.95 21.78
CA GLY A 39 -20.15 -3.55 22.19
C GLY A 39 -18.83 -3.20 22.88
N THR A 40 -18.92 -2.52 24.03
CA THR A 40 -17.74 -2.11 24.83
C THR A 40 -17.00 -3.28 25.48
N ALA A 41 -17.54 -4.51 25.45
CA ALA A 41 -16.83 -5.69 25.92
C ALA A 41 -15.85 -6.24 24.87
N TYR A 42 -15.94 -5.80 23.60
CA TYR A 42 -14.98 -6.18 22.57
C TYR A 42 -13.63 -5.49 22.80
N GLN A 43 -12.59 -6.29 23.06
CA GLN A 43 -11.22 -5.78 23.13
C GLN A 43 -10.66 -5.59 21.71
N VAL A 44 -10.39 -4.35 21.32
CA VAL A 44 -9.81 -4.01 20.01
C VAL A 44 -8.33 -4.44 19.93
N PHE A 45 -7.48 -3.82 20.76
CA PHE A 45 -6.05 -4.12 20.76
C PHE A 45 -5.73 -5.33 21.63
N ARG A 46 -4.95 -6.27 21.07
CA ARG A 46 -4.43 -7.45 21.75
C ARG A 46 -2.96 -7.60 21.45
N ASN A 47 -2.14 -7.84 22.47
CA ASN A 47 -0.74 -8.16 22.28
C ASN A 47 -0.56 -9.67 22.20
N VAL A 48 0.00 -10.18 21.08
CA VAL A 48 0.22 -11.62 20.89
C VAL A 48 1.14 -12.24 21.96
N LYS A 49 1.98 -11.43 22.62
CA LYS A 49 2.81 -11.86 23.76
C LYS A 49 1.97 -12.35 24.93
N ASP A 50 0.78 -11.77 25.13
CA ASP A 50 -0.18 -12.19 26.16
C ASP A 50 -0.75 -13.60 25.87
N PHE A 51 -0.63 -14.06 24.62
CA PHE A 51 -1.05 -15.37 24.15
C PHE A 51 0.14 -16.33 23.92
N GLY A 52 1.31 -16.00 24.46
CA GLY A 52 2.49 -16.89 24.47
C GLY A 52 3.44 -16.74 23.28
N ALA A 53 3.26 -15.73 22.43
CA ALA A 53 4.24 -15.45 21.38
C ALA A 53 5.57 -14.95 21.98
N THR A 54 6.68 -15.63 21.67
CA THR A 54 8.00 -15.33 22.22
C THR A 54 8.87 -14.45 21.32
N GLY A 55 8.45 -14.22 20.07
CA GLY A 55 9.10 -13.35 19.09
C GLY A 55 10.49 -13.81 18.64
N THR A 56 10.61 -14.43 17.47
CA THR A 56 11.89 -14.57 16.76
C THR A 56 11.90 -13.73 15.49
N TYR A 57 13.04 -13.13 15.15
CA TYR A 57 13.19 -12.11 14.10
C TYR A 57 13.35 -12.66 12.68
N PHE A 58 13.02 -13.93 12.43
CA PHE A 58 13.28 -14.58 11.14
C PHE A 58 12.05 -15.29 10.61
N LEU A 59 11.70 -14.98 9.36
CA LEU A 59 10.71 -15.74 8.60
C LEU A 59 11.43 -16.87 7.85
N GLN A 60 10.88 -18.09 7.95
CA GLN A 60 11.32 -19.23 7.15
C GLN A 60 10.08 -19.90 6.55
N ASN A 61 10.12 -20.19 5.25
CA ASN A 61 9.05 -20.84 4.49
C ASN A 61 7.69 -20.12 4.59
N LEU A 62 7.64 -18.83 4.23
CA LEU A 62 6.36 -18.15 4.10
C LEU A 62 5.63 -18.69 2.86
N VAL A 63 4.54 -19.40 3.09
CA VAL A 63 3.71 -19.97 2.03
C VAL A 63 2.44 -19.12 1.94
N PHE A 64 2.38 -18.20 0.97
CA PHE A 64 1.12 -17.59 0.56
C PHE A 64 0.48 -18.51 -0.48
N ASN A 65 -0.09 -19.61 0.00
CA ASN A 65 -0.88 -20.49 -0.84
C ASN A 65 -2.31 -19.98 -0.90
N LEU A 66 -2.52 -18.89 -1.64
CA LEU A 66 -3.86 -18.51 -2.07
C LEU A 66 -4.21 -19.49 -3.20
N ASN A 67 -4.78 -20.62 -2.80
CA ASN A 67 -5.13 -21.71 -3.70
C ASN A 67 -5.84 -21.17 -4.95
N LYS A 68 -5.50 -21.77 -6.10
CA LYS A 68 -6.09 -21.63 -7.43
C LYS A 68 -7.44 -20.89 -7.43
N ALA A 69 -7.40 -19.62 -7.87
CA ALA A 69 -8.50 -18.75 -8.29
C ALA A 69 -9.06 -17.66 -7.34
N SER A 70 -8.60 -17.47 -6.09
CA SER A 70 -9.30 -16.53 -5.18
C SER A 70 -8.47 -15.45 -4.47
N GLY A 71 -7.15 -15.40 -4.68
CA GLY A 71 -6.35 -14.28 -4.16
C GLY A 71 -6.47 -13.05 -5.07
N SER A 72 -7.06 -11.95 -4.61
CA SER A 72 -6.97 -10.63 -5.26
C SER A 72 -6.13 -9.71 -4.38
N GLY A 73 -4.82 -9.96 -4.45
CA GLY A 73 -3.86 -9.37 -3.56
C GLY A 73 -3.54 -7.91 -3.83
N GLY A 74 -2.79 -7.37 -2.87
CA GLY A 74 -2.43 -5.96 -2.75
C GLY A 74 -0.93 -5.78 -2.61
N TYR A 75 -0.44 -5.63 -1.37
CA TYR A 75 0.89 -5.11 -1.09
C TYR A 75 1.63 -5.86 0.02
N LEU A 76 2.96 -6.05 -0.12
CA LEU A 76 3.84 -6.51 0.96
C LEU A 76 5.24 -5.92 0.80
N ASN A 77 5.93 -5.71 1.93
CA ASN A 77 7.27 -5.16 1.92
C ASN A 77 8.14 -5.47 3.14
N ASP A 78 9.42 -5.10 3.03
CA ASP A 78 10.41 -5.08 4.12
C ASP A 78 10.61 -6.44 4.81
N LEU A 79 10.56 -7.52 4.02
CA LEU A 79 10.72 -8.89 4.52
C LEU A 79 12.11 -9.44 4.23
N ILE A 80 12.61 -10.24 5.17
CA ILE A 80 13.88 -10.97 5.06
C ILE A 80 13.61 -12.48 5.24
N PHE A 81 14.02 -13.26 4.25
CA PHE A 81 13.88 -14.71 4.20
C PHE A 81 15.27 -15.37 4.26
N ASN A 82 15.45 -16.34 5.16
CA ASN A 82 16.73 -17.03 5.36
C ASN A 82 16.57 -18.55 5.27
N GLY A 83 17.20 -19.17 4.27
CA GLY A 83 17.11 -20.61 4.01
C GLY A 83 15.75 -21.03 3.44
N GLY A 84 15.46 -22.33 3.54
CA GLY A 84 14.22 -22.93 3.04
C GLY A 84 14.29 -23.37 1.58
N GLN A 85 13.44 -24.34 1.21
CA GLN A 85 13.30 -24.77 -0.19
C GLN A 85 12.80 -23.61 -1.05
N TYR A 86 11.81 -22.88 -0.54
CA TYR A 86 11.30 -21.64 -1.12
C TYR A 86 11.35 -20.54 -0.07
N GLY A 87 11.96 -19.39 -0.41
CA GLY A 87 11.88 -18.20 0.43
C GLY A 87 10.43 -17.74 0.56
N MET A 88 9.78 -17.55 -0.59
CA MET A 88 8.32 -17.45 -0.67
C MET A 88 7.75 -18.27 -1.83
N SER A 89 6.59 -18.88 -1.58
CA SER A 89 5.74 -19.52 -2.60
C SER A 89 4.43 -18.75 -2.68
N VAL A 90 4.12 -18.18 -3.85
CA VAL A 90 3.09 -17.14 -4.01
C VAL A 90 2.22 -17.36 -5.24
N GLY A 91 0.94 -17.02 -5.15
CA GLY A 91 0.04 -16.91 -6.30
C GLY A 91 -1.17 -16.02 -5.98
N SER A 92 -1.55 -15.14 -6.91
CA SER A 92 -2.60 -14.12 -6.74
C SER A 92 -2.93 -13.51 -8.09
N GLN A 93 -4.13 -12.97 -8.31
CA GLN A 93 -4.48 -12.20 -9.51
C GLN A 93 -3.43 -11.13 -9.80
N GLN A 94 -3.16 -10.29 -8.81
CA GLN A 94 -2.09 -9.30 -8.84
C GLN A 94 -1.45 -9.12 -7.47
N PHE A 95 -0.29 -8.46 -7.46
CA PHE A 95 0.36 -7.98 -6.24
C PHE A 95 1.47 -6.96 -6.54
N THR A 96 1.82 -6.20 -5.50
CA THR A 96 3.04 -5.39 -5.44
C THR A 96 3.90 -5.82 -4.27
N SER A 97 5.15 -6.17 -4.54
CA SER A 97 6.11 -6.66 -3.55
C SER A 97 7.35 -5.81 -3.56
N ARG A 98 7.68 -5.17 -2.43
CA ARG A 98 8.76 -4.19 -2.35
C ARG A 98 9.80 -4.52 -1.27
N ILE A 99 11.09 -4.28 -1.53
CA ILE A 99 12.19 -4.46 -0.56
C ILE A 99 12.11 -5.83 0.13
N LEU A 100 12.34 -6.88 -0.67
CA LEU A 100 12.39 -8.25 -0.16
C LEU A 100 13.80 -8.79 -0.27
N THR A 101 14.32 -9.33 0.82
CA THR A 101 15.65 -9.93 0.88
C THR A 101 15.57 -11.44 1.06
N PHE A 102 16.27 -12.18 0.21
CA PHE A 102 16.31 -13.65 0.23
C PHE A 102 17.76 -14.11 0.34
N ASN A 103 18.07 -14.93 1.34
CA ASN A 103 19.40 -15.43 1.60
C ASN A 103 19.42 -16.95 1.67
N ASN A 104 20.24 -17.59 0.84
CA ASN A 104 20.52 -19.03 0.90
C ASN A 104 19.27 -19.92 0.71
N CYS A 105 18.29 -19.47 -0.09
CA CYS A 105 17.10 -20.26 -0.40
C CYS A 105 17.37 -21.24 -1.56
N GLY A 106 16.62 -22.35 -1.65
CA GLY A 106 16.59 -23.18 -2.85
C GLY A 106 16.14 -22.34 -4.06
N ASN A 107 14.88 -21.88 -4.02
CA ASN A 107 14.44 -20.75 -4.83
C ASN A 107 14.10 -19.58 -3.90
N ALA A 108 14.51 -18.37 -4.23
CA ALA A 108 14.06 -17.19 -3.47
C ALA A 108 12.54 -17.02 -3.61
N ILE A 109 12.03 -17.05 -4.83
CA ILE A 109 10.61 -16.89 -5.14
C ILE A 109 10.16 -18.02 -6.06
N TYR A 110 9.09 -18.71 -5.66
CA TYR A 110 8.35 -19.61 -6.53
C TYR A 110 6.96 -19.01 -6.81
N GLN A 111 6.76 -18.52 -8.04
CA GLN A 111 5.52 -17.91 -8.51
C GLN A 111 4.62 -19.00 -9.11
N LEU A 112 3.59 -19.37 -8.37
CA LEU A 112 2.62 -20.41 -8.74
C LEU A 112 1.70 -19.96 -9.87
N TRP A 113 1.10 -18.77 -9.73
CA TRP A 113 0.18 -18.21 -10.74
C TRP A 113 0.02 -16.70 -10.53
N ASP A 114 -0.29 -15.97 -11.60
CA ASP A 114 -0.79 -14.59 -11.53
C ASP A 114 -1.47 -14.15 -12.83
N TRP A 115 -2.08 -12.97 -12.80
CA TRP A 115 -2.31 -12.16 -14.00
C TRP A 115 -1.14 -11.18 -14.19
N GLY A 116 -0.70 -10.52 -13.11
CA GLY A 116 0.48 -9.66 -13.12
C GLY A 116 1.03 -9.31 -11.74
N TRP A 117 2.35 -9.36 -11.58
CA TRP A 117 3.03 -9.02 -10.32
C TRP A 117 4.13 -7.99 -10.53
N THR A 118 4.23 -6.99 -9.64
CA THR A 118 5.38 -6.05 -9.62
C THR A 118 6.28 -6.33 -8.42
N TYR A 119 7.53 -6.67 -8.69
CA TYR A 119 8.61 -6.77 -7.73
C TYR A 119 9.52 -5.55 -7.83
N MET A 120 9.69 -4.82 -6.72
CA MET A 120 10.55 -3.65 -6.66
C MET A 120 11.58 -3.77 -5.54
N GLY A 121 12.86 -3.62 -5.86
CA GLY A 121 13.91 -3.60 -4.84
C GLY A 121 14.20 -4.97 -4.20
N LEU A 122 14.17 -6.06 -4.98
CA LEU A 122 14.59 -7.37 -4.49
C LEU A 122 16.11 -7.39 -4.19
N SER A 123 16.49 -8.13 -3.15
CA SER A 123 17.87 -8.53 -2.89
C SER A 123 17.93 -10.05 -2.75
N ILE A 124 18.39 -10.74 -3.79
CA ILE A 124 18.46 -12.20 -3.83
C ILE A 124 19.93 -12.61 -3.76
N ASN A 125 20.29 -13.36 -2.71
CA ASN A 125 21.68 -13.67 -2.38
C ASN A 125 21.85 -15.17 -2.15
N ASN A 126 22.75 -15.78 -2.94
CA ASN A 126 23.18 -17.16 -2.80
C ASN A 126 22.03 -18.18 -2.90
N CYS A 127 21.07 -17.94 -3.81
CA CYS A 127 19.96 -18.86 -4.04
C CYS A 127 20.27 -19.82 -5.21
N GLY A 128 19.54 -20.94 -5.31
CA GLY A 128 19.60 -21.81 -6.49
C GLY A 128 18.95 -21.14 -7.71
N VAL A 129 17.71 -20.68 -7.55
CA VAL A 129 16.97 -19.86 -8.51
C VAL A 129 16.50 -18.58 -7.82
N GLY A 130 16.56 -17.44 -8.50
CA GLY A 130 16.04 -16.19 -7.96
C GLY A 130 14.51 -16.14 -8.00
N LEU A 131 13.94 -16.03 -9.19
CA LEU A 131 12.50 -16.05 -9.42
C LEU A 131 12.15 -17.19 -10.38
N GLU A 132 11.41 -18.18 -9.89
CA GLU A 132 10.84 -19.24 -10.72
C GLU A 132 9.39 -18.91 -11.09
N MET A 133 9.14 -18.69 -12.38
CA MET A 133 7.84 -18.37 -12.97
C MET A 133 7.45 -19.36 -14.10
N SER A 134 7.95 -20.60 -14.02
CA SER A 134 7.76 -21.66 -15.00
C SER A 134 6.61 -22.62 -14.67
N ASP A 135 5.75 -22.29 -13.70
CA ASP A 135 4.67 -23.17 -13.27
C ASP A 135 3.69 -23.48 -14.41
N GLY A 136 3.30 -24.76 -14.50
CA GLY A 136 2.53 -25.30 -15.62
C GLY A 136 3.31 -25.49 -16.93
N GLY A 137 4.62 -25.20 -16.96
CA GLY A 137 5.47 -25.41 -18.13
C GLY A 137 5.03 -24.61 -19.36
N SER A 138 5.54 -24.97 -20.55
CA SER A 138 5.25 -24.20 -21.76
C SER A 138 3.82 -24.38 -22.28
N THR A 139 3.09 -25.44 -21.88
CA THR A 139 1.77 -25.74 -22.45
C THR A 139 0.61 -25.23 -21.61
N THR A 140 0.85 -24.91 -20.34
CA THR A 140 -0.19 -24.50 -19.39
C THR A 140 0.33 -23.45 -18.41
N GLN A 141 1.03 -22.42 -18.90
CA GLN A 141 1.63 -21.38 -18.06
C GLN A 141 0.58 -20.78 -17.12
N GLN A 142 0.86 -20.87 -15.83
CA GLN A 142 -0.02 -20.34 -14.78
C GLN A 142 0.31 -18.88 -14.42
N VAL A 143 1.55 -18.45 -14.69
CA VAL A 143 2.00 -17.08 -14.48
C VAL A 143 1.69 -16.26 -15.72
N GLY A 144 0.95 -15.16 -15.57
CA GLY A 144 0.65 -14.21 -16.62
C GLY A 144 1.86 -13.33 -16.91
N SER A 145 2.27 -12.51 -15.96
CA SER A 145 3.35 -11.54 -16.15
C SER A 145 4.03 -11.12 -14.85
N VAL A 146 5.32 -10.82 -14.93
CA VAL A 146 6.08 -10.30 -13.80
C VAL A 146 6.93 -9.11 -14.22
N THR A 147 6.90 -8.04 -13.44
CA THR A 147 7.79 -6.88 -13.62
C THR A 147 8.79 -6.83 -12.47
N VAL A 148 10.10 -6.79 -12.76
CA VAL A 148 11.18 -6.72 -11.76
C VAL A 148 11.95 -5.42 -11.95
N ILE A 149 11.90 -4.55 -10.94
CA ILE A 149 12.45 -3.19 -10.98
C ILE A 149 13.46 -3.00 -9.84
N ASP A 150 14.56 -2.28 -10.09
CA ASP A 150 15.50 -1.77 -9.07
C ASP A 150 16.09 -2.83 -8.14
N SER A 151 16.26 -4.03 -8.68
CA SER A 151 16.55 -5.25 -7.93
C SER A 151 17.99 -5.72 -8.11
N THR A 152 18.42 -6.63 -7.24
CA THR A 152 19.76 -7.20 -7.23
C THR A 152 19.70 -8.71 -7.04
N PHE A 153 20.45 -9.44 -7.86
CA PHE A 153 20.61 -10.90 -7.80
C PHE A 153 22.11 -11.20 -7.74
N SER A 154 22.53 -11.94 -6.72
CA SER A 154 23.93 -12.21 -6.42
C SER A 154 24.19 -13.69 -6.17
N ASN A 155 25.25 -14.23 -6.77
CA ASN A 155 25.73 -15.61 -6.60
C ASN A 155 24.62 -16.65 -6.75
N THR A 156 23.75 -16.43 -7.74
CA THR A 156 22.56 -17.25 -7.99
C THR A 156 22.67 -17.80 -9.41
N PRO A 157 22.78 -19.12 -9.64
CA PRO A 157 23.02 -19.68 -10.97
C PRO A 157 22.02 -19.22 -12.05
N ILE A 158 20.74 -19.11 -11.69
CA ILE A 158 19.65 -18.65 -12.57
C ILE A 158 18.91 -17.49 -11.89
N GLY A 159 18.94 -16.30 -12.49
CA GLY A 159 18.21 -15.13 -12.02
C GLY A 159 16.70 -15.33 -12.08
N ILE A 160 16.15 -15.45 -13.29
CA ILE A 160 14.74 -15.70 -13.55
C ILE A 160 14.59 -16.96 -14.42
N LEU A 161 13.74 -17.90 -14.00
CA LEU A 161 13.40 -19.10 -14.74
C LEU A 161 11.97 -18.97 -15.31
N SER A 162 11.83 -19.04 -16.63
CA SER A 162 10.57 -18.91 -17.35
C SER A 162 10.33 -20.08 -18.30
N ALA A 163 9.07 -20.50 -18.44
CA ALA A 163 8.64 -21.52 -19.40
C ALA A 163 8.16 -20.94 -20.74
N ARG A 164 8.27 -19.62 -20.94
CA ARG A 164 7.80 -18.96 -22.16
C ARG A 164 8.63 -19.32 -23.38
N SER A 165 7.95 -19.58 -24.49
CA SER A 165 8.53 -19.78 -25.83
C SER A 165 7.62 -19.18 -26.91
N SER A 166 8.00 -19.27 -28.18
CA SER A 166 7.15 -18.83 -29.30
C SER A 166 5.87 -19.67 -29.47
N THR A 167 5.80 -20.83 -28.83
CA THR A 167 4.67 -21.77 -28.92
C THR A 167 4.03 -22.03 -27.56
N SER A 168 4.39 -21.27 -26.52
CA SER A 168 3.86 -21.49 -25.18
C SER A 168 2.40 -21.04 -25.06
N LEU A 169 1.63 -21.70 -24.21
CA LEU A 169 0.21 -21.42 -23.96
C LEU A 169 -0.03 -21.05 -22.49
N PRO A 170 -0.90 -20.05 -22.21
CA PRO A 170 -1.45 -19.09 -23.17
C PRO A 170 -0.35 -18.27 -23.86
N LEU A 171 -0.63 -17.78 -25.08
CA LEU A 171 0.37 -17.14 -25.97
C LEU A 171 1.08 -15.92 -25.34
N THR A 172 0.42 -15.26 -24.40
CA THR A 172 0.95 -14.09 -23.69
C THR A 172 1.45 -14.41 -22.29
N GLY A 173 1.25 -15.63 -21.78
CA GLY A 173 1.70 -16.04 -20.45
C GLY A 173 3.23 -16.06 -20.31
N GLY A 174 3.68 -16.01 -19.06
CA GLY A 174 5.08 -16.04 -18.67
C GLY A 174 5.87 -14.85 -19.18
N SER A 175 5.30 -13.64 -19.13
CA SER A 175 5.89 -12.41 -19.68
C SER A 175 6.64 -11.59 -18.62
N PRO A 176 7.98 -11.72 -18.51
CA PRO A 176 8.81 -10.86 -17.66
C PRO A 176 9.15 -9.51 -18.32
N ALA A 177 9.14 -8.45 -17.51
CA ALA A 177 9.77 -7.17 -17.79
C ALA A 177 10.81 -6.87 -16.69
N ILE A 178 12.01 -6.42 -17.09
CA ILE A 178 13.16 -6.20 -16.20
C ILE A 178 13.63 -4.77 -16.41
N GLU A 179 13.78 -4.00 -15.34
CA GLU A 179 14.26 -2.63 -15.38
C GLU A 179 15.25 -2.35 -14.23
N ASN A 180 16.43 -1.82 -14.56
CA ASN A 180 17.47 -1.46 -13.60
C ASN A 180 17.78 -2.60 -12.60
N VAL A 181 18.06 -3.79 -13.13
CA VAL A 181 18.37 -4.98 -12.32
C VAL A 181 19.84 -5.34 -12.44
N VAL A 182 20.51 -5.51 -11.30
CA VAL A 182 21.92 -5.88 -11.23
C VAL A 182 22.06 -7.38 -11.01
N PHE A 183 22.86 -8.02 -11.85
CA PHE A 183 23.22 -9.45 -11.76
C PHE A 183 24.71 -9.56 -11.47
N THR A 184 25.08 -10.07 -10.29
CA THR A 184 26.48 -10.27 -9.87
C THR A 184 26.76 -11.75 -9.65
N ASN A 185 27.68 -12.32 -10.43
CA ASN A 185 27.98 -13.76 -10.42
C ASN A 185 26.72 -14.62 -10.66
N VAL A 186 25.87 -14.16 -11.58
CA VAL A 186 24.66 -14.84 -12.04
C VAL A 186 24.87 -15.11 -13.53
N PRO A 187 25.35 -16.30 -13.94
CA PRO A 187 25.71 -16.56 -15.34
C PRO A 187 24.52 -16.57 -16.29
N THR A 188 23.31 -16.87 -15.80
CA THR A 188 22.06 -16.84 -16.57
C THR A 188 21.07 -15.88 -15.91
N ALA A 189 20.89 -14.68 -16.48
CA ALA A 189 19.93 -13.71 -15.95
C ALA A 189 18.48 -14.15 -16.20
N VAL A 190 18.17 -14.64 -17.41
CA VAL A 190 16.88 -15.26 -17.73
C VAL A 190 17.10 -16.57 -18.47
N GLN A 191 16.62 -17.66 -17.87
CA GLN A 191 16.52 -18.99 -18.47
C GLN A 191 15.11 -19.14 -19.05
N GLY A 192 15.00 -19.39 -20.35
CA GLY A 192 13.73 -19.74 -21.02
C GLY A 192 13.60 -21.24 -21.26
N ALA A 193 12.44 -21.64 -21.81
CA ALA A 193 12.13 -23.05 -22.10
C ALA A 193 13.09 -23.72 -23.09
N ASN A 194 13.67 -22.93 -24.03
CA ASN A 194 14.53 -23.43 -25.10
C ASN A 194 16.03 -23.14 -24.86
N GLY A 195 16.41 -22.64 -23.68
CA GLY A 195 17.78 -22.23 -23.38
C GLY A 195 17.86 -20.83 -22.76
N VAL A 196 19.06 -20.25 -22.75
CA VAL A 196 19.31 -18.93 -22.15
C VAL A 196 18.64 -17.84 -23.00
N SER A 197 17.71 -17.10 -22.39
CA SER A 197 16.98 -15.98 -23.00
C SER A 197 17.71 -14.64 -22.82
N LEU A 198 18.39 -14.50 -21.69
CA LEU A 198 19.24 -13.36 -21.36
C LEU A 198 20.47 -13.86 -20.63
N ALA A 199 21.63 -13.72 -21.27
CA ALA A 199 22.90 -14.03 -20.64
C ALA A 199 23.13 -13.13 -19.43
N GLY A 200 23.66 -13.71 -18.36
CA GLY A 200 24.09 -12.97 -17.19
C GLY A 200 25.59 -12.66 -17.24
N SER A 201 26.25 -12.74 -16.09
CA SER A 201 27.70 -12.50 -15.95
C SER A 201 28.31 -13.30 -14.81
N THR A 202 29.57 -13.69 -14.98
CA THR A 202 30.43 -14.19 -13.89
C THR A 202 31.10 -13.05 -13.10
N GLY A 203 30.84 -11.80 -13.48
CA GLY A 203 31.10 -10.58 -12.70
C GLY A 203 29.79 -9.83 -12.46
N SER A 204 29.80 -8.50 -12.50
CA SER A 204 28.60 -7.67 -12.34
C SER A 204 28.15 -7.04 -13.66
N ILE A 205 26.86 -7.15 -13.98
CA ILE A 205 26.19 -6.42 -15.07
C ILE A 205 24.92 -5.76 -14.57
N THR A 206 24.53 -4.65 -15.21
CA THR A 206 23.23 -4.00 -14.99
C THR A 206 22.39 -4.13 -16.26
N VAL A 207 21.22 -4.76 -16.13
CA VAL A 207 20.21 -4.80 -17.19
C VAL A 207 19.34 -3.55 -17.05
N ALA A 208 19.56 -2.58 -17.94
CA ALA A 208 18.84 -1.32 -17.92
C ALA A 208 17.34 -1.51 -18.23
N ALA A 209 17.02 -2.21 -19.33
CA ALA A 209 15.67 -2.63 -19.67
C ALA A 209 15.70 -3.88 -20.56
N TRP A 210 14.87 -4.87 -20.25
CA TRP A 210 14.68 -6.08 -21.05
C TRP A 210 13.25 -6.59 -20.90
N VAL A 211 12.65 -7.08 -21.98
CA VAL A 211 11.27 -7.57 -21.98
C VAL A 211 11.16 -8.88 -22.77
N GLN A 212 10.26 -9.75 -22.31
CA GLN A 212 9.80 -10.93 -23.06
C GLN A 212 8.28 -10.94 -23.11
N GLY A 213 7.72 -10.69 -24.30
CA GLY A 213 6.29 -10.45 -24.44
C GLY A 213 5.95 -9.74 -25.74
N ASN A 214 4.73 -9.23 -25.84
CA ASN A 214 4.34 -8.36 -26.94
C ASN A 214 4.59 -6.91 -26.54
N THR A 215 5.39 -6.20 -27.31
CA THR A 215 5.52 -4.74 -27.21
C THR A 215 4.64 -4.07 -28.25
N TYR A 216 4.18 -2.85 -27.98
CA TYR A 216 3.27 -2.13 -28.86
C TYR A 216 3.86 -0.77 -29.24
N SER A 217 3.64 -0.40 -30.50
CA SER A 217 3.89 0.94 -31.04
C SER A 217 2.67 1.37 -31.87
N PRO A 218 2.61 2.62 -32.37
CA PRO A 218 1.53 3.04 -33.27
C PRO A 218 1.35 2.17 -34.52
N THR A 219 2.35 1.36 -34.92
CA THR A 219 2.27 0.45 -36.07
C THR A 219 1.84 -0.98 -35.70
N GLY A 220 1.51 -1.26 -34.44
CA GLY A 220 1.00 -2.55 -33.97
C GLY A 220 1.93 -3.31 -33.01
N PRO A 221 1.55 -4.55 -32.63
CA PRO A 221 2.32 -5.39 -31.72
C PRO A 221 3.56 -5.99 -32.40
N THR A 222 4.63 -6.17 -31.62
CA THR A 222 5.82 -6.92 -31.99
C THR A 222 6.12 -7.92 -30.88
N SER A 223 6.35 -9.18 -31.22
CA SER A 223 6.85 -10.17 -30.26
C SER A 223 8.32 -9.86 -29.98
N THR A 224 8.63 -9.57 -28.72
CA THR A 224 9.94 -9.14 -28.27
C THR A 224 10.48 -10.10 -27.22
N GLN A 225 11.76 -10.44 -27.36
CA GLN A 225 12.56 -11.14 -26.36
C GLN A 225 13.95 -10.54 -26.42
N GLY A 226 14.21 -9.51 -25.63
CA GLY A 226 15.44 -8.75 -25.80
C GLY A 226 15.49 -7.46 -25.01
N ALA A 227 16.65 -6.81 -25.09
CA ALA A 227 16.82 -5.46 -24.58
C ALA A 227 15.88 -4.51 -25.33
N THR A 228 15.34 -3.53 -24.61
CA THR A 228 14.54 -2.45 -25.18
C THR A 228 15.17 -1.11 -24.81
N SER A 229 14.73 -0.01 -25.43
CA SER A 229 15.08 1.32 -24.97
C SER A 229 14.73 1.46 -23.48
N ALA A 230 15.66 1.97 -22.67
CA ALA A 230 15.41 2.19 -21.25
C ALA A 230 14.13 3.02 -21.08
N PHE A 231 13.26 2.59 -20.16
CA PHE A 231 12.07 3.34 -19.81
C PHE A 231 12.50 4.73 -19.31
N PRO A 232 11.87 5.84 -19.76
CA PRO A 232 12.19 7.16 -19.24
C PRO A 232 11.96 7.20 -17.72
N ARG A 233 13.01 7.58 -16.98
CA ARG A 233 12.98 7.70 -15.52
C ARG A 233 13.21 9.16 -15.13
N PRO A 234 12.15 9.96 -14.93
CA PRO A 234 12.30 11.34 -14.49
C PRO A 234 13.15 11.40 -13.22
N ALA A 235 14.21 12.24 -13.22
CA ALA A 235 15.14 12.32 -12.09
C ALA A 235 14.45 12.71 -10.78
N SER A 236 13.34 13.45 -10.86
CA SER A 236 12.51 13.79 -9.71
C SER A 236 11.78 12.60 -9.07
N LEU A 237 11.66 11.45 -9.76
CA LEU A 237 11.07 10.24 -9.20
C LEU A 237 12.10 9.31 -8.53
N LEU A 238 13.39 9.65 -8.60
CA LEU A 238 14.48 8.76 -8.24
C LEU A 238 15.16 9.15 -6.92
N SER A 239 15.60 8.14 -6.19
CA SER A 239 16.64 8.20 -5.16
C SER A 239 17.89 7.50 -5.70
N GLY A 240 18.87 8.29 -6.14
CA GLY A 240 20.01 7.76 -6.90
C GLY A 240 19.55 7.21 -8.26
N THR A 241 19.82 5.93 -8.53
CA THR A 241 19.38 5.25 -9.75
C THR A 241 18.04 4.53 -9.61
N LYS A 242 17.51 4.40 -8.38
CA LYS A 242 16.28 3.67 -8.08
C LYS A 242 15.11 4.64 -7.94
N TYR A 243 13.89 4.18 -8.14
CA TYR A 243 12.70 4.94 -7.74
C TYR A 243 12.75 5.23 -6.24
N TYR A 244 12.31 6.42 -5.85
CA TYR A 244 12.13 6.74 -4.44
C TYR A 244 11.12 5.76 -3.84
N THR A 245 11.49 5.17 -2.71
CA THR A 245 10.61 4.30 -1.93
C THR A 245 10.76 4.66 -0.47
N ARG A 246 9.66 4.58 0.28
CA ARG A 246 9.65 4.83 1.71
C ARG A 246 8.60 3.96 2.35
N SER A 247 9.01 3.14 3.32
CA SER A 247 8.10 2.30 4.09
C SER A 247 7.27 3.10 5.08
N LYS A 248 6.10 2.53 5.43
CA LYS A 248 5.19 3.11 6.42
C LYS A 248 5.94 3.54 7.69
N PRO A 249 5.84 4.82 8.09
CA PRO A 249 6.49 5.29 9.30
C PRO A 249 5.84 4.63 10.53
N GLN A 250 6.60 3.81 11.25
CA GLN A 250 6.15 3.18 12.50
C GLN A 250 6.54 4.00 13.75
N TYR A 251 7.29 5.10 13.60
CA TYR A 251 7.67 6.01 14.69
C TYR A 251 8.41 5.35 15.87
N ASN A 252 9.21 4.31 15.62
CA ASN A 252 9.83 3.45 16.65
C ASN A 252 10.74 4.18 17.64
N THR A 253 11.17 5.39 17.32
CA THR A 253 12.04 6.22 18.16
C THR A 253 11.27 7.22 19.04
N LEU A 254 9.95 7.32 18.89
CA LEU A 254 9.12 8.20 19.71
C LEU A 254 8.62 7.47 20.96
N ALA A 255 8.47 8.22 22.06
CA ALA A 255 7.76 7.77 23.25
C ALA A 255 6.24 7.92 23.08
N ALA A 256 5.43 7.12 23.78
CA ALA A 256 3.96 7.25 23.76
C ALA A 256 3.44 8.67 24.10
N THR A 257 4.16 9.44 24.91
CA THR A 257 3.80 10.84 25.26
C THR A 257 3.89 11.82 24.08
N GLN A 258 4.54 11.42 22.98
CA GLN A 258 4.61 12.18 21.73
C GLN A 258 3.38 11.97 20.84
N PHE A 259 2.45 11.12 21.26
CA PHE A 259 1.18 10.89 20.58
C PHE A 259 0.04 11.64 21.28
N ALA A 260 -0.90 12.11 20.49
CA ALA A 260 -2.07 12.87 20.94
C ALA A 260 -3.33 12.13 20.49
N SER A 261 -3.98 11.43 21.43
CA SER A 261 -5.20 10.66 21.16
C SER A 261 -6.38 11.58 20.86
N VAL A 262 -7.14 11.24 19.81
CA VAL A 262 -8.39 11.94 19.46
C VAL A 262 -9.48 11.72 20.52
N ARG A 263 -9.50 10.55 21.19
CA ARG A 263 -10.46 10.26 22.27
C ARG A 263 -10.18 11.05 23.53
N ILE A 264 -8.90 11.17 23.92
CA ILE A 264 -8.51 12.06 25.03
C ILE A 264 -8.92 13.51 24.74
N ALA A 265 -8.88 13.92 23.46
CA ALA A 265 -9.32 15.23 23.02
C ALA A 265 -10.85 15.41 22.90
N GLY A 266 -11.63 14.34 23.16
CA GLY A 266 -13.08 14.41 23.27
C GLY A 266 -13.87 13.74 22.13
N ALA A 267 -13.20 13.25 21.08
CA ALA A 267 -13.87 12.53 19.99
C ALA A 267 -14.45 11.20 20.50
N LYS A 268 -15.66 10.83 20.05
CA LYS A 268 -16.38 9.65 20.51
C LYS A 268 -16.15 8.42 19.64
N GLY A 269 -15.97 8.59 18.33
CA GLY A 269 -15.71 7.48 17.41
C GLY A 269 -16.78 6.39 17.46
N ASP A 270 -18.04 6.78 17.72
CA ASP A 270 -19.19 5.89 17.93
C ASP A 270 -20.08 5.72 16.69
N GLY A 271 -19.71 6.35 15.57
CA GLY A 271 -20.45 6.33 14.30
C GLY A 271 -21.65 7.26 14.23
N VAL A 272 -21.97 7.99 15.31
CA VAL A 272 -23.21 8.78 15.45
C VAL A 272 -22.94 10.20 15.90
N THR A 273 -22.09 10.40 16.91
CA THR A 273 -21.71 11.71 17.44
C THR A 273 -20.89 12.47 16.40
N ASP A 274 -21.21 13.74 16.21
CA ASP A 274 -20.41 14.62 15.36
C ASP A 274 -19.09 14.98 16.05
N ASP A 275 -18.01 14.37 15.58
CA ASP A 275 -16.66 14.53 16.13
C ASP A 275 -15.86 15.64 15.44
N SER A 276 -16.49 16.42 14.54
CA SER A 276 -15.78 17.37 13.67
C SER A 276 -14.94 18.39 14.45
N ALA A 277 -15.50 18.99 15.49
CA ALA A 277 -14.81 20.02 16.28
C ALA A 277 -13.65 19.44 17.11
N ALA A 278 -13.84 18.27 17.73
CA ALA A 278 -12.81 17.62 18.55
C ALA A 278 -11.62 17.18 17.68
N ILE A 279 -11.91 16.55 16.54
CA ILE A 279 -10.89 16.10 15.58
C ILE A 279 -10.12 17.28 15.00
N GLN A 280 -10.82 18.34 14.58
CA GLN A 280 -10.13 19.51 14.03
C GLN A 280 -9.22 20.18 15.07
N ALA A 281 -9.67 20.28 16.33
CA ALA A 281 -8.88 20.89 17.40
C ALA A 281 -7.61 20.09 17.74
N ILE A 282 -7.70 18.76 17.80
CA ILE A 282 -6.55 17.92 18.13
C ILE A 282 -5.53 17.86 16.99
N ILE A 283 -5.97 17.79 15.73
CA ILE A 283 -5.07 17.84 14.57
C ILE A 283 -4.27 19.14 14.58
N THR A 284 -4.94 20.28 14.77
CA THR A 284 -4.29 21.60 14.79
C THR A 284 -3.29 21.72 15.96
N SER A 285 -3.73 21.39 17.18
CA SER A 285 -2.89 21.54 18.37
C SER A 285 -1.72 20.55 18.44
N ALA A 286 -1.92 19.30 18.04
CA ALA A 286 -0.86 18.30 17.98
C ALA A 286 0.18 18.64 16.91
N THR A 287 -0.26 19.09 15.73
CA THR A 287 0.67 19.52 14.67
C THR A 287 1.52 20.69 15.12
N ALA A 288 0.90 21.72 15.73
CA ALA A 288 1.63 22.86 16.27
C ALA A 288 2.63 22.47 17.38
N ALA A 289 2.31 21.43 18.17
CA ALA A 289 3.18 20.88 19.19
C ALA A 289 4.23 19.88 18.65
N GLY A 290 4.23 19.59 17.35
CA GLY A 290 5.09 18.59 16.73
C GLY A 290 4.80 17.15 17.19
N LYS A 291 3.58 16.87 17.67
CA LYS A 291 3.14 15.53 18.09
C LYS A 291 2.54 14.74 16.92
N VAL A 292 2.45 13.42 17.09
CA VAL A 292 1.71 12.54 16.18
C VAL A 292 0.27 12.45 16.66
N VAL A 293 -0.71 12.71 15.79
CA VAL A 293 -2.13 12.49 16.10
C VAL A 293 -2.39 10.99 16.06
N TYR A 294 -2.93 10.45 17.14
CA TYR A 294 -3.28 9.05 17.27
C TYR A 294 -4.80 8.92 17.21
N PHE A 295 -5.31 8.33 16.14
CA PHE A 295 -6.71 7.95 16.05
C PHE A 295 -6.89 6.58 16.69
N ASP A 296 -7.42 6.55 17.90
CA ASP A 296 -7.90 5.31 18.51
C ASP A 296 -8.95 4.65 17.59
N SER A 297 -9.11 3.32 17.65
CA SER A 297 -10.09 2.62 16.83
C SER A 297 -11.50 3.17 17.05
N GLY A 298 -12.27 3.31 15.97
CA GLY A 298 -13.62 3.82 16.00
C GLY A 298 -14.08 4.33 14.65
N ILE A 299 -15.35 4.76 14.59
CA ILE A 299 -15.95 5.40 13.42
C ILE A 299 -16.32 6.83 13.81
N TYR A 300 -15.61 7.79 13.27
CA TYR A 300 -15.70 9.20 13.61
C TYR A 300 -16.55 9.93 12.58
N LYS A 301 -17.83 10.16 12.90
CA LYS A 301 -18.73 10.92 12.03
C LYS A 301 -18.31 12.38 12.01
N VAL A 302 -18.21 12.96 10.82
CA VAL A 302 -17.93 14.38 10.62
C VAL A 302 -18.97 15.00 9.70
N THR A 303 -19.41 16.21 10.00
CA THR A 303 -20.42 16.95 9.21
C THR A 303 -19.87 18.18 8.49
N THR A 304 -18.57 18.42 8.64
CA THR A 304 -17.82 19.47 7.95
C THR A 304 -16.46 18.94 7.49
N THR A 305 -15.79 19.64 6.57
CA THR A 305 -14.41 19.32 6.20
C THR A 305 -13.48 19.31 7.43
N ILE A 306 -12.67 18.26 7.54
CA ILE A 306 -11.51 18.21 8.44
C ILE A 306 -10.25 18.59 7.66
N SER A 307 -9.56 19.61 8.14
CA SER A 307 -8.33 20.13 7.53
C SER A 307 -7.10 19.56 8.23
N ILE A 308 -6.20 18.96 7.45
CA ILE A 308 -4.90 18.45 7.87
C ILE A 308 -3.84 19.45 7.38
N PRO A 309 -3.20 20.22 8.30
CA PRO A 309 -2.20 21.23 7.92
C PRO A 309 -0.85 20.60 7.55
N ALA A 310 -0.03 21.36 6.83
CA ALA A 310 1.37 21.03 6.63
C ALA A 310 2.09 20.76 7.97
N GLY A 311 2.93 19.72 8.01
CA GLY A 311 3.67 19.26 9.18
C GLY A 311 2.94 18.21 10.02
N ALA A 312 1.68 17.90 9.72
CA ALA A 312 0.91 16.91 10.46
C ALA A 312 1.47 15.48 10.27
N ARG A 313 1.47 14.72 11.37
CA ARG A 313 1.75 13.28 11.38
C ARG A 313 0.58 12.58 12.05
N ILE A 314 -0.02 11.60 11.38
CA ILE A 314 -1.27 10.97 11.80
C ILE A 314 -1.14 9.45 11.64
N VAL A 315 -1.58 8.69 12.65
CA VAL A 315 -1.64 7.23 12.61
C VAL A 315 -2.92 6.72 13.28
N GLY A 316 -3.52 5.68 12.70
CA GLY A 316 -4.70 5.01 13.26
C GLY A 316 -4.40 3.69 13.98
N GLU A 317 -5.30 3.29 14.89
CA GLU A 317 -5.33 1.98 15.54
C GLU A 317 -6.32 1.05 14.83
N THR A 318 -5.85 0.07 14.06
CA THR A 318 -6.72 -0.92 13.40
C THR A 318 -7.73 -0.26 12.42
N TYR A 319 -7.27 0.70 11.62
CA TYR A 319 -8.08 1.39 10.59
C TYR A 319 -9.33 2.15 11.09
N PRO A 320 -9.19 3.10 12.02
CA PRO A 320 -10.28 4.03 12.35
C PRO A 320 -10.79 4.76 11.10
N VAL A 321 -12.11 5.01 11.11
CA VAL A 321 -12.83 5.57 9.96
C VAL A 321 -13.18 7.02 10.23
N ILE A 322 -12.83 7.96 9.35
CA ILE A 322 -13.45 9.29 9.32
C ILE A 322 -14.58 9.25 8.30
N MET A 323 -15.81 9.47 8.75
CA MET A 323 -17.03 9.22 7.98
C MET A 323 -17.81 10.52 7.74
N GLY A 324 -17.71 11.05 6.52
CA GLY A 324 -18.42 12.28 6.11
C GLY A 324 -19.93 12.07 6.01
N SER A 325 -20.72 12.98 6.57
CA SER A 325 -22.17 12.85 6.62
C SER A 325 -22.90 14.19 6.65
N GLY A 326 -24.16 14.21 6.25
CA GLY A 326 -25.03 15.37 6.37
C GLY A 326 -25.00 16.32 5.17
N SER A 327 -25.79 17.39 5.26
CA SER A 327 -26.12 18.30 4.15
C SER A 327 -24.92 19.03 3.55
N PHE A 328 -23.83 19.16 4.30
CA PHE A 328 -22.59 19.79 3.81
C PHE A 328 -21.99 19.05 2.61
N PHE A 329 -22.23 17.74 2.49
CA PHE A 329 -21.66 16.87 1.47
C PHE A 329 -22.65 16.40 0.40
N THR A 330 -23.84 17.03 0.26
CA THR A 330 -24.87 16.54 -0.67
C THR A 330 -24.87 17.24 -2.03
N ASN A 331 -24.26 18.42 -2.16
CA ASN A 331 -24.33 19.23 -3.37
C ASN A 331 -23.28 18.81 -4.41
N MET A 332 -23.69 18.00 -5.38
CA MET A 332 -22.84 17.55 -6.48
C MET A 332 -22.32 18.68 -7.39
N ALA A 333 -23.02 19.84 -7.45
CA ALA A 333 -22.60 21.00 -8.24
C ALA A 333 -21.54 21.86 -7.51
N ALA A 334 -21.33 21.64 -6.21
CA ALA A 334 -20.33 22.32 -5.40
C ALA A 334 -19.72 21.34 -4.39
N PRO A 335 -18.99 20.31 -4.89
CA PRO A 335 -18.49 19.23 -4.05
C PRO A 335 -17.57 19.76 -2.94
N GLN A 336 -17.61 19.12 -1.78
CA GLN A 336 -16.84 19.48 -0.60
C GLN A 336 -15.94 18.33 -0.16
N PRO A 337 -14.70 18.61 0.28
CA PRO A 337 -13.81 17.57 0.79
C PRO A 337 -14.22 17.12 2.20
N VAL A 338 -14.25 15.82 2.45
CA VAL A 338 -14.33 15.28 3.82
C VAL A 338 -13.01 15.55 4.54
N ILE A 339 -11.90 15.19 3.91
CA ILE A 339 -10.54 15.51 4.35
C ILE A 339 -9.87 16.45 3.36
N ARG A 340 -9.36 17.57 3.85
CA ARG A 340 -8.55 18.53 3.07
C ARG A 340 -7.13 18.55 3.60
N ILE A 341 -6.17 18.08 2.83
CA ILE A 341 -4.74 18.08 3.17
C ILE A 341 -4.08 19.29 2.51
N GLY A 342 -3.58 20.22 3.33
CA GLY A 342 -3.19 21.56 2.86
C GLY A 342 -4.40 22.44 2.58
N SER A 343 -4.34 23.69 3.02
CA SER A 343 -5.40 24.69 2.90
C SER A 343 -5.68 25.11 1.46
N THR A 344 -4.66 25.20 0.62
CA THR A 344 -4.76 25.66 -0.78
C THR A 344 -3.82 24.85 -1.67
N SER A 345 -4.21 24.62 -2.94
CA SER A 345 -3.36 23.92 -3.91
C SER A 345 -1.98 24.58 -3.99
N GLY A 346 -0.92 23.79 -3.87
CA GLY A 346 0.47 24.26 -3.89
C GLY A 346 1.01 24.71 -2.54
N GLU A 347 0.25 24.60 -1.44
CA GLU A 347 0.79 24.86 -0.11
C GLU A 347 2.00 23.96 0.16
N THR A 348 3.13 24.56 0.51
CA THR A 348 4.36 23.82 0.75
C THR A 348 4.34 23.16 2.10
N GLY A 349 4.65 21.88 2.17
CA GLY A 349 4.68 21.15 3.43
C GLY A 349 4.90 19.67 3.24
N ILE A 350 4.92 18.95 4.37
CA ILE A 350 4.96 17.49 4.40
C ILE A 350 3.86 17.02 5.33
N VAL A 351 3.13 15.98 4.92
CA VAL A 351 2.22 15.22 5.80
C VAL A 351 2.60 13.75 5.75
N GLU A 352 2.50 13.09 6.91
CA GLU A 352 2.59 11.64 7.04
C GLU A 352 1.26 11.14 7.61
N TRP A 353 0.61 10.21 6.91
CA TRP A 353 -0.67 9.67 7.33
C TRP A 353 -0.72 8.17 7.12
N SER A 354 -1.09 7.40 8.15
CA SER A 354 -1.20 5.95 8.01
C SER A 354 -2.34 5.30 8.78
N ASP A 355 -2.68 4.07 8.36
CA ASP A 355 -3.57 3.13 9.04
C ASP A 355 -5.00 3.65 9.24
N MET A 356 -5.61 4.23 8.21
CA MET A 356 -6.89 4.96 8.34
C MET A 356 -7.82 4.71 7.15
N ILE A 357 -9.12 4.92 7.36
CA ILE A 357 -10.12 4.87 6.28
C ILE A 357 -10.88 6.20 6.25
N VAL A 358 -11.14 6.72 5.05
CA VAL A 358 -12.13 7.79 4.84
C VAL A 358 -13.36 7.19 4.19
N SER A 359 -14.54 7.58 4.66
CA SER A 359 -15.81 7.02 4.21
C SER A 359 -16.91 8.09 4.19
N THR A 360 -18.11 7.68 3.78
CA THR A 360 -19.34 8.47 3.82
C THR A 360 -20.48 7.70 4.49
N GLN A 361 -21.46 8.44 5.03
CA GLN A 361 -22.68 7.87 5.60
C GLN A 361 -23.91 8.39 4.84
N GLY A 362 -24.56 7.49 4.11
CA GLY A 362 -25.77 7.76 3.31
C GLY A 362 -25.52 8.63 2.08
N ALA A 363 -26.59 9.26 1.58
CA ALA A 363 -26.57 10.08 0.38
C ALA A 363 -25.71 11.34 0.55
N THR A 364 -24.52 11.32 -0.05
CA THR A 364 -23.49 12.37 0.06
C THR A 364 -22.87 12.63 -1.31
N ALA A 365 -23.74 12.88 -2.30
CA ALA A 365 -23.38 13.06 -3.71
C ALA A 365 -22.36 14.17 -4.02
N GLY A 366 -22.12 15.09 -3.08
CA GLY A 366 -21.10 16.14 -3.17
C GLY A 366 -19.80 15.83 -2.41
N ALA A 367 -19.63 14.66 -1.80
CA ALA A 367 -18.43 14.32 -1.04
C ALA A 367 -17.24 14.04 -1.97
N THR A 368 -16.16 14.80 -1.82
CA THR A 368 -14.82 14.37 -2.22
C THR A 368 -14.14 13.81 -0.98
N LEU A 369 -13.85 12.51 -0.90
CA LEU A 369 -13.38 11.94 0.37
C LEU A 369 -12.02 12.54 0.78
N ILE A 370 -11.06 12.56 -0.15
CA ILE A 370 -9.73 13.11 0.09
C ILE A 370 -9.40 14.19 -0.95
N GLN A 371 -9.14 15.42 -0.51
CA GLN A 371 -8.56 16.48 -1.35
C GLN A 371 -7.13 16.77 -0.92
N TRP A 372 -6.19 16.52 -1.83
CA TRP A 372 -4.76 16.71 -1.63
C TRP A 372 -4.26 17.98 -2.32
N ASN A 373 -3.79 18.93 -1.52
CA ASN A 373 -3.34 20.24 -1.99
C ASN A 373 -1.83 20.47 -1.85
N LEU A 374 -1.15 19.69 -1.00
CA LEU A 374 0.25 19.98 -0.66
C LEU A 374 1.21 19.81 -1.84
N ALA A 375 2.21 20.68 -1.88
CA ALA A 375 3.39 20.58 -2.71
C ALA A 375 4.62 20.26 -1.85
N SER A 376 5.08 19.02 -1.90
CA SER A 376 6.29 18.56 -1.21
C SER A 376 7.46 18.42 -2.18
N GLN A 377 8.68 18.57 -1.64
CA GLN A 377 9.88 18.33 -2.43
C GLN A 377 9.99 16.85 -2.82
N SER A 378 10.48 16.56 -4.01
CA SER A 378 10.61 15.18 -4.47
C SER A 378 11.63 14.35 -3.68
N THR A 379 12.59 15.00 -3.01
CA THR A 379 13.55 14.35 -2.12
C THR A 379 12.98 13.99 -0.75
N THR A 380 11.87 14.63 -0.37
CA THR A 380 11.16 14.42 0.90
C THR A 380 9.66 14.59 0.66
N PRO A 381 9.04 13.68 -0.11
CA PRO A 381 7.61 13.78 -0.44
C PRO A 381 6.76 13.57 0.82
N SER A 382 5.56 14.13 0.81
CA SER A 382 4.51 13.68 1.71
C SER A 382 4.12 12.25 1.38
N GLY A 383 3.50 11.55 2.33
CA GLY A 383 2.98 10.23 2.00
C GLY A 383 1.79 9.77 2.82
N ILE A 384 1.09 8.82 2.20
CA ILE A 384 0.01 8.06 2.80
C ILE A 384 0.31 6.56 2.66
N TRP A 385 0.15 5.82 3.76
CA TRP A 385 0.44 4.38 3.84
C TRP A 385 -0.72 3.68 4.52
N ASP A 386 -1.32 2.66 3.91
CA ASP A 386 -2.48 2.01 4.51
C ASP A 386 -3.60 3.03 4.82
N VAL A 387 -3.81 3.96 3.89
CA VAL A 387 -4.90 4.95 3.95
C VAL A 387 -5.85 4.66 2.80
N HIS A 388 -7.07 4.27 3.12
CA HIS A 388 -8.04 3.80 2.14
C HIS A 388 -9.25 4.74 2.07
N THR A 389 -9.97 4.69 0.95
CA THR A 389 -11.37 5.16 0.92
C THR A 389 -12.30 3.96 0.76
N ARG A 390 -13.35 3.90 1.58
CA ARG A 390 -14.37 2.86 1.51
C ARG A 390 -15.75 3.51 1.45
N ILE A 391 -16.42 3.45 0.31
CA ILE A 391 -17.72 4.11 0.10
C ILE A 391 -18.84 3.06 0.20
N GLY A 392 -19.45 2.98 1.38
CA GLY A 392 -20.55 2.05 1.71
C GLY A 392 -20.14 0.60 1.91
N GLY A 393 -21.14 -0.29 2.03
CA GLY A 393 -20.94 -1.73 2.20
C GLY A 393 -20.41 -2.17 3.56
N PHE A 394 -20.73 -1.43 4.63
CA PHE A 394 -20.37 -1.79 6.01
C PHE A 394 -21.36 -1.19 7.02
N ASP A 395 -21.40 -1.74 8.23
CA ASP A 395 -22.26 -1.31 9.32
C ASP A 395 -22.06 0.17 9.69
N GLY A 396 -23.18 0.90 9.74
CA GLY A 396 -23.21 2.33 10.03
C GLY A 396 -23.01 3.25 8.83
N SER A 397 -22.68 2.71 7.65
CA SER A 397 -22.59 3.48 6.41
C SER A 397 -23.95 3.97 5.90
N ASN A 398 -25.06 3.32 6.31
CA ASN A 398 -26.39 3.50 5.73
C ASN A 398 -26.43 3.28 4.21
N LEU A 399 -25.53 2.44 3.71
CA LEU A 399 -25.33 2.09 2.31
C LEU A 399 -25.06 0.57 2.23
N GLN A 400 -25.95 -0.20 2.83
CA GLN A 400 -25.89 -1.67 2.93
C GLN A 400 -26.99 -2.30 2.06
N VAL A 401 -27.13 -3.63 2.11
CA VAL A 401 -28.12 -4.38 1.32
C VAL A 401 -29.53 -3.81 1.45
N ASP A 402 -29.92 -3.42 2.66
CA ASP A 402 -31.26 -2.90 2.95
C ASP A 402 -31.57 -1.57 2.25
N GLN A 403 -30.56 -0.72 2.06
CA GLN A 403 -30.72 0.60 1.44
C GLN A 403 -30.42 0.58 -0.06
N CYS A 404 -29.44 -0.23 -0.47
CA CYS A 404 -28.86 -0.21 -1.81
C CYS A 404 -28.86 -1.59 -2.49
N PRO A 405 -30.01 -2.30 -2.58
CA PRO A 405 -30.07 -3.60 -3.24
C PRO A 405 -29.88 -3.47 -4.76
N THR A 406 -29.31 -4.51 -5.38
CA THR A 406 -29.15 -4.59 -6.84
C THR A 406 -30.47 -4.76 -7.61
N THR A 407 -31.54 -5.16 -6.93
CA THR A 407 -32.84 -5.52 -7.54
C THR A 407 -33.84 -4.37 -7.63
N GLY A 408 -33.52 -3.18 -7.10
CA GLY A 408 -34.40 -2.01 -7.10
C GLY A 408 -34.34 -1.16 -8.38
N THR A 409 -35.20 -0.13 -8.46
CA THR A 409 -35.13 0.89 -9.53
C THR A 409 -33.84 1.69 -9.42
N GLN A 410 -33.09 1.80 -10.52
CA GLN A 410 -31.81 2.50 -10.58
C GLN A 410 -31.83 3.73 -11.51
N PRO A 411 -31.06 4.80 -11.21
CA PRO A 411 -30.23 4.95 -10.01
C PRO A 411 -31.07 5.28 -8.77
N ASN A 412 -30.87 4.55 -7.67
CA ASN A 412 -31.39 4.94 -6.36
C ASN A 412 -30.63 6.18 -5.87
N THR A 413 -31.31 7.32 -5.82
CA THR A 413 -30.71 8.60 -5.42
C THR A 413 -30.22 8.62 -3.98
N ASN A 414 -30.76 7.77 -3.11
CA ASN A 414 -30.27 7.61 -1.73
C ASN A 414 -28.93 6.86 -1.65
N CYS A 415 -28.54 6.17 -2.73
CA CYS A 415 -27.28 5.44 -2.84
C CYS A 415 -26.20 6.21 -3.64
N ILE A 416 -26.44 7.49 -3.96
CA ILE A 416 -25.39 8.38 -4.49
C ILE A 416 -24.52 8.85 -3.33
N ALA A 417 -23.40 8.17 -3.15
CA ALA A 417 -22.62 8.16 -1.91
C ALA A 417 -21.32 8.97 -1.97
N ALA A 418 -20.88 9.41 -3.16
CA ALA A 418 -19.73 10.31 -3.28
C ALA A 418 -19.66 10.99 -4.65
N PHE A 419 -19.07 12.18 -4.68
CA PHE A 419 -18.62 12.81 -5.92
C PHE A 419 -17.33 12.18 -6.44
N MET A 420 -16.37 11.95 -5.54
CA MET A 420 -15.02 11.46 -5.86
C MET A 420 -14.33 10.83 -4.64
N SER A 421 -13.55 9.77 -4.83
CA SER A 421 -12.71 9.20 -3.77
C SER A 421 -11.51 10.09 -3.43
N MET A 422 -10.72 10.49 -4.43
CA MET A 422 -9.55 11.33 -4.18
C MET A 422 -9.24 12.32 -5.31
N GLN A 423 -8.94 13.55 -4.93
CA GLN A 423 -8.48 14.62 -5.83
C GLN A 423 -7.06 15.08 -5.45
N ILE A 424 -6.13 15.05 -6.40
CA ILE A 424 -4.84 15.76 -6.32
C ILE A 424 -4.95 17.03 -7.17
N THR A 425 -4.87 18.19 -6.53
CA THR A 425 -5.21 19.47 -7.17
C THR A 425 -4.09 20.04 -8.06
N SER A 426 -4.43 21.08 -8.84
CA SER A 426 -3.70 21.54 -10.03
C SER A 426 -2.22 21.88 -9.89
N ILE A 427 -1.74 22.24 -8.70
CA ILE A 427 -0.32 22.49 -8.44
C ILE A 427 0.21 21.76 -7.18
N ALA A 428 -0.55 20.78 -6.69
CA ALA A 428 -0.05 19.84 -5.68
C ALA A 428 1.10 18.99 -6.26
N SER A 429 2.05 18.54 -5.45
CA SER A 429 3.18 17.74 -5.92
C SER A 429 3.84 16.95 -4.80
N GLY A 430 4.63 15.93 -5.15
CA GLY A 430 5.44 15.20 -4.17
C GLY A 430 4.60 14.37 -3.19
N LEU A 431 3.73 13.51 -3.73
CA LEU A 431 2.91 12.58 -2.94
C LEU A 431 3.31 11.13 -3.21
N TYR A 432 3.63 10.41 -2.14
CA TYR A 432 3.90 8.98 -2.10
C TYR A 432 2.69 8.23 -1.54
N MET A 433 2.08 7.37 -2.35
CA MET A 433 0.94 6.53 -1.97
C MET A 433 1.41 5.08 -1.97
N GLU A 434 1.23 4.39 -0.86
CA GLU A 434 1.62 2.99 -0.73
C GLU A 434 0.52 2.18 -0.02
N ASN A 435 0.11 1.08 -0.67
CA ASN A 435 -1.03 0.28 -0.23
C ASN A 435 -2.29 1.12 0.03
N VAL A 436 -2.74 1.81 -1.02
CA VAL A 436 -3.93 2.68 -0.99
C VAL A 436 -5.02 2.05 -1.86
N TRP A 437 -6.16 1.79 -1.24
CA TRP A 437 -7.33 1.24 -1.92
C TRP A 437 -8.46 2.27 -1.89
N LEU A 438 -8.90 2.70 -3.07
CA LEU A 438 -10.04 3.58 -3.21
C LEU A 438 -11.21 2.75 -3.75
N TRP A 439 -12.08 2.31 -2.85
CA TRP A 439 -13.12 1.34 -3.17
C TRP A 439 -14.51 1.93 -3.00
N THR A 440 -15.32 1.80 -4.05
CA THR A 440 -16.77 1.93 -3.94
C THR A 440 -17.35 0.55 -3.81
N ALA A 441 -18.18 0.32 -2.79
CA ALA A 441 -18.58 -1.02 -2.44
C ALA A 441 -19.46 -1.69 -3.49
N ASP A 442 -19.00 -2.82 -4.02
CA ASP A 442 -19.77 -3.72 -4.89
C ASP A 442 -20.59 -4.74 -4.09
N HIS A 443 -20.23 -4.96 -2.81
CA HIS A 443 -20.94 -5.84 -1.87
C HIS A 443 -20.92 -5.30 -0.44
N ASP A 444 -21.81 -5.83 0.40
CA ASP A 444 -21.89 -5.53 1.83
C ASP A 444 -21.05 -6.54 2.63
N ILE A 445 -19.92 -6.06 3.17
CA ILE A 445 -18.93 -6.89 3.86
C ILE A 445 -19.40 -7.38 5.24
N ASP A 446 -20.41 -6.71 5.81
CA ASP A 446 -20.98 -7.07 7.11
C ASP A 446 -22.25 -7.94 6.92
N ALA A 447 -22.68 -8.19 5.68
CA ALA A 447 -23.72 -9.15 5.38
C ALA A 447 -23.22 -10.60 5.49
N VAL A 448 -24.06 -11.50 6.02
CA VAL A 448 -23.71 -12.91 6.28
C VAL A 448 -23.24 -13.67 5.04
N ILE A 449 -23.70 -13.29 3.84
CA ILE A 449 -23.44 -13.99 2.58
C ILE A 449 -22.78 -13.10 1.52
N ASP A 450 -22.11 -12.00 1.92
CA ASP A 450 -21.34 -11.13 1.02
C ASP A 450 -22.18 -10.63 -0.18
N THR A 451 -23.32 -10.02 0.12
CA THR A 451 -24.36 -9.71 -0.87
C THR A 451 -23.99 -8.47 -1.67
N GLN A 452 -24.10 -8.56 -3.00
CA GLN A 452 -23.88 -7.42 -3.89
C GLN A 452 -24.87 -6.27 -3.64
N ILE A 453 -24.37 -5.05 -3.78
CA ILE A 453 -25.11 -3.80 -3.59
C ILE A 453 -24.90 -2.84 -4.78
N SER A 454 -25.75 -1.82 -4.90
CA SER A 454 -25.63 -0.79 -5.94
C SER A 454 -25.45 0.59 -5.32
N ILE A 455 -24.19 1.01 -5.21
CA ILE A 455 -23.77 2.32 -4.70
C ILE A 455 -23.16 3.13 -5.84
N TYR A 456 -23.38 4.44 -5.83
CA TYR A 456 -22.87 5.34 -6.87
C TYR A 456 -21.85 6.31 -6.32
N SER A 457 -20.64 6.22 -6.86
CA SER A 457 -19.60 7.24 -6.76
C SER A 457 -19.21 7.68 -8.18
N GLY A 458 -18.97 8.98 -8.35
CA GLY A 458 -18.66 9.51 -9.68
C GLY A 458 -17.28 9.11 -10.20
N ARG A 459 -16.24 9.30 -9.37
CA ARG A 459 -14.84 9.36 -9.80
C ARG A 459 -13.92 8.71 -8.77
N GLY A 460 -12.91 7.97 -9.22
CA GLY A 460 -11.90 7.38 -8.36
C GLY A 460 -10.82 8.40 -7.95
N LEU A 461 -9.62 8.25 -8.51
CA LEU A 461 -8.49 9.15 -8.34
C LEU A 461 -8.37 10.13 -9.51
N SER A 462 -8.58 11.43 -9.23
CA SER A 462 -8.30 12.53 -10.15
C SER A 462 -6.94 13.15 -9.86
N VAL A 463 -6.02 13.13 -10.82
CA VAL A 463 -4.72 13.81 -10.74
C VAL A 463 -4.71 14.97 -11.73
N GLU A 464 -4.95 16.18 -11.21
CA GLU A 464 -5.07 17.41 -11.99
C GLU A 464 -3.78 18.25 -11.96
N SER A 465 -2.79 17.80 -11.17
CA SER A 465 -1.54 18.52 -11.00
C SER A 465 -0.75 18.60 -12.29
N THR A 466 -0.40 19.82 -12.71
CA THR A 466 0.54 20.06 -13.82
C THR A 466 2.02 19.98 -13.37
N THR A 467 2.27 19.93 -12.06
CA THR A 467 3.63 19.89 -11.50
C THR A 467 4.17 18.46 -11.44
N GLY A 468 3.34 17.50 -11.00
CA GLY A 468 3.70 16.08 -10.98
C GLY A 468 4.46 15.60 -9.74
N ASN A 469 5.28 14.57 -9.94
CA ASN A 469 6.10 13.87 -8.92
C ASN A 469 5.25 13.05 -7.95
N PHE A 470 4.69 11.96 -8.48
CA PHE A 470 3.81 11.06 -7.74
C PHE A 470 4.28 9.62 -7.83
N TRP A 471 4.18 8.90 -6.72
CA TRP A 471 4.49 7.47 -6.62
C TRP A 471 3.26 6.74 -6.11
N LEU A 472 2.71 5.84 -6.92
CA LEU A 472 1.51 5.06 -6.62
C LEU A 472 1.93 3.58 -6.57
N ILE A 473 2.27 3.11 -5.37
CA ILE A 473 2.86 1.79 -5.15
C ILE A 473 1.79 0.85 -4.60
N GLY A 474 1.37 -0.13 -5.40
CA GLY A 474 0.32 -1.08 -5.02
C GLY A 474 -1.00 -0.38 -4.71
N THR A 475 -1.45 0.49 -5.61
CA THR A 475 -2.73 1.20 -5.45
C THR A 475 -3.84 0.52 -6.24
N ALA A 476 -5.05 0.49 -5.69
CA ALA A 476 -6.25 -0.02 -6.36
C ALA A 476 -7.36 1.04 -6.34
N VAL A 477 -8.08 1.19 -7.45
CA VAL A 477 -9.23 2.10 -7.53
C VAL A 477 -10.35 1.44 -8.30
N GLU A 478 -11.51 1.26 -7.67
CA GLU A 478 -12.52 0.32 -8.19
C GLU A 478 -13.96 0.83 -8.05
N HIS A 479 -14.78 0.44 -9.02
CA HIS A 479 -16.24 0.62 -9.07
C HIS A 479 -16.75 2.07 -9.10
N HIS A 480 -15.97 2.99 -9.66
CA HIS A 480 -16.43 4.37 -9.91
C HIS A 480 -17.05 4.50 -11.30
N ALA A 481 -18.14 5.28 -11.41
CA ALA A 481 -18.97 5.32 -12.61
C ALA A 481 -18.30 5.96 -13.85
N LEU A 482 -17.40 6.93 -13.67
CA LEU A 482 -16.76 7.64 -14.79
C LEU A 482 -15.35 7.14 -15.09
N TYR A 483 -14.51 6.98 -14.06
CA TYR A 483 -13.14 6.50 -14.19
C TYR A 483 -12.60 6.06 -12.84
N GLN A 484 -11.67 5.11 -12.90
CA GLN A 484 -10.91 4.67 -11.74
C GLN A 484 -9.70 5.59 -11.51
N TYR A 485 -8.86 5.76 -12.54
CA TYR A 485 -7.76 6.71 -12.54
C TYR A 485 -7.94 7.71 -13.68
N GLN A 486 -7.75 9.01 -13.40
CA GLN A 486 -7.63 10.03 -14.44
C GLN A 486 -6.42 10.92 -14.18
N PHE A 487 -5.53 11.00 -15.16
CA PHE A 487 -4.36 11.87 -15.17
C PHE A 487 -4.59 12.98 -16.20
N ALA A 488 -4.79 14.22 -15.72
CA ALA A 488 -5.13 15.36 -16.56
C ALA A 488 -3.99 16.38 -16.55
N ASN A 489 -3.28 16.51 -17.69
CA ASN A 489 -2.17 17.45 -17.89
C ASN A 489 -1.01 17.30 -16.89
N THR A 490 -0.82 16.10 -16.34
CA THR A 490 0.22 15.81 -15.34
C THR A 490 1.48 15.23 -15.97
N GLN A 491 2.53 15.12 -15.16
CA GLN A 491 3.84 14.60 -15.55
C GLN A 491 4.51 13.90 -14.38
N ASN A 492 5.57 13.14 -14.65
CA ASN A 492 6.39 12.47 -13.62
C ASN A 492 5.55 11.66 -12.62
N VAL A 493 4.96 10.56 -13.10
CA VAL A 493 4.18 9.63 -12.28
C VAL A 493 4.80 8.25 -12.40
N PHE A 494 5.12 7.62 -11.28
CA PHE A 494 5.42 6.19 -11.22
C PHE A 494 4.23 5.45 -10.62
N MET A 495 3.83 4.34 -11.23
CA MET A 495 2.73 3.51 -10.75
C MET A 495 3.09 2.03 -10.92
N GLY A 496 2.92 1.21 -9.88
CA GLY A 496 3.25 -0.21 -9.98
C GLY A 496 2.91 -1.01 -8.72
N TYR A 497 2.20 -2.12 -8.80
CA TYR A 497 1.15 -2.41 -9.79
C TYR A 497 -0.07 -1.51 -9.50
N ILE A 498 -0.92 -1.28 -10.51
CA ILE A 498 -2.22 -0.65 -10.32
C ILE A 498 -3.34 -1.58 -10.74
N GLN A 499 -4.41 -1.59 -9.98
CA GLN A 499 -5.55 -2.46 -10.22
C GLN A 499 -6.84 -1.62 -10.32
N THR A 500 -7.78 -2.08 -11.14
CA THR A 500 -9.08 -1.46 -11.36
C THR A 500 -10.17 -2.48 -11.66
N GLU A 501 -11.38 -2.25 -11.15
CA GLU A 501 -12.64 -2.88 -11.58
C GLU A 501 -13.70 -1.84 -11.98
N THR A 502 -14.60 -2.22 -12.88
CA THR A 502 -15.75 -1.39 -13.29
C THR A 502 -16.92 -1.60 -12.33
N SER A 503 -17.76 -0.58 -12.16
CA SER A 503 -19.03 -0.65 -11.39
C SER A 503 -20.08 -1.52 -12.05
#